data_AF-A0AA96I4I7-F1
#
_entry.id   AF-A0AA96I4I7-F1
#
_cell.length_a   1.000
_cell.length_b   1.000
_cell.length_c   1.000
_cell.angle_alpha   90.00
_cell.angle_beta   90.00
_cell.angle_gamma   90.00
#
_symmetry.space_group_name_H-M   'P 1'
#
loop_
_entity.id
_entity.type
_entity.pdbx_description
1 polymer ?
#
loop_
_entity_poly.entity_id
_entity_poly.type
_entity_poly.pdbx_seq_one_letter_code
_entity_poly.pdbx_strand_id
1 'polypeptide(L)'
;MTKEQIMVELFEFSAPTYYKWTKKEKRKIFDLLNYAFTLEELEEFISSGKIEKMEIINNNQVLINKIKEFKENLIEKSNTCIANNVLAKIKEHYLRNDYKIDMEELKFELFNLNNYYFIECANEEFMLKLNDFDTRYNSYTNSLDSEEKTLDTISSMTRYKIISYIENTPKEILEFALNFI
;
A
#
# COMPACT_ATOMS: atom_id res chain seq x y z
N MET A 1 -30.78 22.27 4.09
CA MET A 1 -30.82 23.59 4.79
C MET A 1 -30.44 24.71 3.83
N THR A 2 -30.80 25.98 4.10
CA THR A 2 -30.26 27.11 3.31
C THR A 2 -28.81 27.40 3.70
N LYS A 3 -28.04 28.03 2.80
CA LYS A 3 -26.63 28.39 3.05
C LYS A 3 -26.42 29.26 4.29
N GLU A 4 -27.34 30.19 4.55
CA GLU A 4 -27.31 31.01 5.77
C GLU A 4 -27.47 30.13 7.02
N GLN A 5 -28.46 29.24 7.03
CA GLN A 5 -28.73 28.35 8.16
C GLN A 5 -27.53 27.44 8.44
N ILE A 6 -26.93 26.86 7.40
CA ILE A 6 -25.72 26.04 7.50
C ILE A 6 -24.59 26.83 8.16
N MET A 7 -24.32 28.06 7.72
CA MET A 7 -23.22 28.86 8.26
C MET A 7 -23.49 29.36 9.68
N VAL A 8 -24.74 29.68 10.00
CA VAL A 8 -25.17 30.04 11.36
C VAL A 8 -24.96 28.89 12.32
N GLU A 9 -25.31 27.67 11.91
CA GLU A 9 -25.20 26.46 12.73
C GLU A 9 -23.74 26.01 12.86
N LEU A 10 -22.98 25.96 11.76
CA LEU A 10 -21.59 25.50 11.73
C LEU A 10 -20.63 26.39 12.53
N PHE A 11 -20.93 27.69 12.63
CA PHE A 11 -20.12 28.66 13.38
C PHE A 11 -20.77 29.14 14.68
N GLU A 12 -21.97 28.63 15.01
CA GLU A 12 -22.72 28.96 16.22
C GLU A 12 -22.90 30.48 16.46
N PHE A 13 -23.10 31.27 15.39
CA PHE A 13 -23.36 32.71 15.47
C PHE A 13 -24.77 33.09 15.05
N SER A 14 -25.18 34.33 15.29
CA SER A 14 -26.49 34.82 14.86
C SER A 14 -26.56 35.20 13.37
N ALA A 15 -27.74 35.09 12.75
CA ALA A 15 -27.99 35.50 11.36
C ALA A 15 -27.46 36.91 10.99
N PRO A 16 -27.59 37.96 11.83
CA PRO A 16 -26.98 39.26 11.54
C PRO A 16 -25.45 39.20 11.35
N THR A 17 -24.78 38.31 12.08
CA THR A 17 -23.33 38.08 11.96
C THR A 17 -22.99 37.46 10.60
N TYR A 18 -23.80 36.50 10.11
CA TYR A 18 -23.66 35.97 8.75
C TYR A 18 -23.65 37.09 7.70
N TYR A 19 -24.64 37.98 7.74
CA TYR A 19 -24.74 39.10 6.78
C TYR A 19 -23.58 40.08 6.92
N LYS A 20 -23.14 40.36 8.15
CA LYS A 20 -21.96 41.20 8.38
C LYS A 20 -20.71 40.59 7.75
N TRP A 21 -20.49 39.30 7.97
CA TRP A 21 -19.29 38.60 7.51
C TRP A 21 -19.27 38.35 6.00
N THR A 22 -20.42 38.09 5.39
CA THR A 22 -20.54 37.89 3.94
C THR A 22 -20.54 39.20 3.16
N LYS A 23 -21.33 40.20 3.58
CA LYS A 23 -21.54 41.43 2.78
C LYS A 23 -20.61 42.59 3.15
N LYS A 24 -20.32 42.78 4.44
CA LYS A 24 -19.51 43.93 4.91
C LYS A 24 -18.04 43.57 5.04
N GLU A 25 -17.73 42.53 5.80
CA GLU A 25 -16.35 42.14 6.11
C GLU A 25 -15.72 41.21 5.07
N LYS A 26 -16.55 40.52 4.25
CA LYS A 26 -16.12 39.59 3.20
C LYS A 26 -15.07 38.59 3.69
N ARG A 27 -15.38 37.91 4.80
CA ARG A 27 -14.48 36.94 5.42
C ARG A 27 -14.20 35.79 4.45
N LYS A 28 -12.93 35.62 4.08
CA LYS A 28 -12.48 34.59 3.14
C LYS A 28 -12.77 33.15 3.56
N ILE A 29 -13.09 32.92 4.84
CA ILE A 29 -13.41 31.58 5.35
C ILE A 29 -14.61 30.98 4.61
N PHE A 30 -15.60 31.80 4.23
CA PHE A 30 -16.74 31.30 3.46
C PHE A 30 -16.35 30.95 2.03
N ASP A 31 -15.44 31.70 1.42
CA ASP A 31 -14.91 31.38 0.08
C ASP A 31 -14.15 30.05 0.11
N LEU A 32 -13.34 29.83 1.14
CA LEU A 32 -12.62 28.58 1.36
C LEU A 32 -13.59 27.40 1.53
N LEU A 33 -14.62 27.55 2.36
CA LEU A 33 -15.63 26.50 2.57
C LEU A 33 -16.39 26.18 1.28
N ASN A 34 -16.80 27.19 0.51
CA ASN A 34 -17.50 26.98 -0.76
C ASN A 34 -16.61 26.39 -1.86
N TYR A 35 -15.30 26.62 -1.78
CA TYR A 35 -14.33 26.01 -2.68
C TYR A 35 -14.11 24.53 -2.33
N ALA A 36 -14.01 24.22 -1.04
CA ALA A 36 -13.66 22.89 -0.57
C ALA A 36 -14.85 21.92 -0.46
N PHE A 37 -16.06 22.43 -0.19
CA PHE A 37 -17.23 21.61 0.14
C PHE A 37 -18.51 22.06 -0.57
N THR A 38 -19.40 21.11 -0.86
CA THR A 38 -20.77 21.40 -1.31
C THR A 38 -21.68 21.73 -0.12
N LEU A 39 -22.87 22.28 -0.38
CA LEU A 39 -23.83 22.57 0.69
C LEU A 39 -24.33 21.28 1.35
N GLU A 40 -24.53 20.23 0.56
CA GLU A 40 -24.94 18.91 1.04
C GLU A 40 -23.88 18.32 1.98
N GLU A 41 -22.58 18.43 1.63
CA GLU A 41 -21.47 17.94 2.47
C GLU A 41 -21.37 18.73 3.80
N LEU A 42 -21.65 20.04 3.79
CA LEU A 42 -21.67 20.84 5.02
C LEU A 42 -22.89 20.50 5.90
N GLU A 43 -24.05 20.22 5.31
CA GLU A 43 -25.25 19.78 6.02
C GLU A 43 -25.08 18.37 6.61
N GLU A 44 -24.40 17.48 5.89
CA GLU A 44 -23.98 16.17 6.37
C GLU A 44 -23.06 16.29 7.60
N PHE A 45 -22.07 17.19 7.54
CA PHE A 45 -21.15 17.44 8.65
C PHE A 45 -21.86 17.95 9.89
N ILE A 46 -22.81 18.88 9.75
CA ILE A 46 -23.62 19.38 10.87
C ILE A 46 -24.41 18.23 11.52
N SER A 47 -24.99 17.34 10.70
CA SER A 47 -25.86 16.26 11.18
C SER A 47 -25.10 15.10 11.83
N SER A 48 -23.94 14.75 11.28
CA SER A 48 -23.21 13.51 11.63
C SER A 48 -21.84 13.74 12.28
N GLY A 49 -21.32 14.97 12.23
CA GLY A 49 -19.95 15.31 12.60
C GLY A 49 -18.90 14.83 11.59
N LYS A 50 -19.30 14.31 10.43
CA LYS A 50 -18.43 13.72 9.40
C LYS A 50 -18.89 14.07 7.99
N ILE A 51 -17.99 13.90 7.02
CA ILE A 51 -18.29 14.00 5.59
C ILE A 51 -17.87 12.68 4.95
N GLU A 52 -18.82 11.90 4.45
CA GLU A 52 -18.63 10.55 3.92
C GLU A 52 -17.57 10.51 2.82
N LYS A 53 -17.59 11.49 1.91
CA LYS A 53 -16.56 11.60 0.86
C LYS A 53 -15.14 11.75 1.42
N MET A 54 -14.97 12.51 2.50
CA MET A 54 -13.66 12.67 3.14
C MET A 54 -13.22 11.38 3.83
N GLU A 55 -14.15 10.63 4.42
CA GLU A 55 -13.90 9.29 4.97
C GLU A 55 -13.48 8.31 3.87
N ILE A 56 -14.16 8.30 2.73
CA ILE A 56 -13.80 7.47 1.57
C ILE A 56 -12.40 7.82 1.06
N ILE A 57 -12.09 9.11 0.88
CA ILE A 57 -10.77 9.56 0.42
C ILE A 57 -9.68 9.14 1.42
N ASN A 58 -9.92 9.32 2.72
CA ASN A 58 -8.96 8.95 3.76
C ASN A 58 -8.74 7.42 3.81
N ASN A 59 -9.81 6.63 3.76
CA ASN A 59 -9.74 5.17 3.70
C ASN A 59 -8.97 4.69 2.46
N ASN A 60 -9.20 5.30 1.31
CA ASN A 60 -8.45 5.02 0.08
C ASN A 60 -6.96 5.37 0.24
N GLN A 61 -6.63 6.49 0.90
CA GLN A 61 -5.24 6.88 1.14
C GLN A 61 -4.53 5.91 2.10
N VAL A 62 -5.21 5.47 3.16
CA VAL A 62 -4.70 4.45 4.09
C VAL A 62 -4.42 3.15 3.35
N LEU A 63 -5.33 2.73 2.47
CA LEU A 63 -5.15 1.53 1.64
C LEU A 63 -3.97 1.67 0.67
N ILE A 64 -3.83 2.81 -0.01
CA ILE A 64 -2.69 3.10 -0.90
C ILE A 64 -1.37 3.03 -0.12
N ASN A 65 -1.31 3.57 1.09
CA ASN A 65 -0.12 3.53 1.92
C ASN A 65 0.24 2.08 2.31
N LYS A 66 -0.74 1.26 2.68
CA LYS A 66 -0.54 -0.17 2.96
C LYS A 66 -0.02 -0.94 1.74
N ILE A 67 -0.47 -0.60 0.53
CA ILE A 67 0.01 -1.22 -0.71
C ILE A 67 1.47 -0.84 -1.00
N LYS A 68 1.83 0.43 -0.78
CA LYS A 68 3.23 0.90 -0.90
C LYS A 68 4.13 0.18 0.09
N GLU A 69 3.72 0.14 1.36
CA GLU A 69 4.42 -0.57 2.42
C GLU A 69 4.57 -2.07 2.09
N PHE A 70 3.53 -2.68 1.51
CA PHE A 70 3.59 -4.06 1.05
C PHE A 70 4.71 -4.28 0.03
N LYS A 71 4.78 -3.43 -0.99
CA LYS A 71 5.80 -3.49 -2.04
C LYS A 71 7.21 -3.21 -1.50
N GLU A 72 7.36 -2.21 -0.64
CA GLU A 72 8.65 -1.86 -0.03
C GLU A 72 9.19 -3.02 0.82
N ASN A 73 8.34 -3.66 1.63
CA ASN A 73 8.71 -4.84 2.42
C ASN A 73 9.12 -6.04 1.54
N LEU A 74 8.45 -6.27 0.40
CA LEU A 74 8.87 -7.31 -0.54
C LEU A 74 10.28 -7.04 -1.08
N ILE A 75 10.60 -5.78 -1.40
CA ILE A 75 11.92 -5.36 -1.89
C ILE A 75 12.97 -5.49 -0.79
N GLU A 76 12.64 -5.14 0.44
CA GLU A 76 13.54 -5.27 1.59
C GLU A 76 13.88 -6.73 1.88
N LYS A 77 12.89 -7.63 1.87
CA LYS A 77 13.09 -9.07 2.11
C LYS A 77 13.79 -9.79 0.96
N SER A 78 13.90 -9.15 -0.21
CA SER A 78 14.50 -9.70 -1.40
C SER A 78 15.28 -8.63 -2.17
N ASN A 79 14.77 -8.19 -3.32
CA ASN A 79 15.20 -7.02 -4.06
C ASN A 79 14.10 -6.61 -5.07
N THR A 80 14.31 -5.53 -5.80
CA THR A 80 13.34 -5.01 -6.79
C THR A 80 13.00 -6.02 -7.90
N CYS A 81 13.98 -6.76 -8.40
CA CYS A 81 13.80 -7.75 -9.46
C CYS A 81 12.94 -8.93 -8.99
N ILE A 82 13.27 -9.51 -7.83
CA ILE A 82 12.51 -10.60 -7.21
C ILE A 82 11.09 -10.14 -6.84
N ALA A 83 10.97 -8.96 -6.20
CA ALA A 83 9.67 -8.41 -5.83
C ALA A 83 8.75 -8.24 -7.04
N ASN A 84 9.26 -7.74 -8.17
CA ASN A 84 8.48 -7.60 -9.39
C ASN A 84 8.04 -8.96 -9.97
N ASN A 85 8.91 -9.98 -9.95
CA ASN A 85 8.55 -11.33 -10.41
C ASN A 85 7.47 -11.96 -9.53
N VAL A 86 7.59 -11.79 -8.22
CA VAL A 86 6.58 -12.24 -7.25
C VAL A 86 5.24 -11.54 -7.50
N LEU A 87 5.26 -10.21 -7.67
CA LEU A 87 4.06 -9.43 -7.98
C LEU A 87 3.41 -9.86 -9.30
N ALA A 88 4.20 -10.12 -10.34
CA ALA A 88 3.71 -10.66 -11.60
C ALA A 88 3.04 -12.03 -11.40
N LYS A 89 3.64 -12.89 -10.58
CA LYS A 89 3.08 -14.21 -10.27
C LYS A 89 1.76 -14.13 -9.51
N ILE A 90 1.65 -13.22 -8.54
CA ILE A 90 0.39 -12.95 -7.82
C ILE A 90 -0.67 -12.45 -8.81
N LYS A 91 -0.30 -11.60 -9.78
CA LYS A 91 -1.21 -11.09 -10.82
C LYS A 91 -1.73 -12.21 -11.73
N GLU A 92 -0.84 -13.07 -12.20
CA GLU A 92 -1.21 -14.24 -13.01
C GLU A 92 -2.18 -15.15 -12.26
N HIS A 93 -1.87 -15.45 -10.99
CA HIS A 93 -2.71 -16.28 -10.13
C HIS A 93 -4.11 -15.67 -9.99
N TYR A 94 -4.20 -14.37 -9.68
CA TYR A 94 -5.46 -13.65 -9.54
C TYR A 94 -6.32 -13.70 -10.80
N LEU A 95 -5.72 -13.46 -11.97
CA LEU A 95 -6.42 -13.50 -13.26
C LEU A 95 -6.89 -14.92 -13.62
N ARG A 96 -6.09 -15.93 -13.28
CA ARG A 96 -6.40 -17.34 -13.56
C ARG A 96 -7.51 -17.89 -12.67
N ASN A 97 -7.63 -17.39 -11.45
CA ASN A 97 -8.57 -17.86 -10.43
C ASN A 97 -9.79 -16.95 -10.26
N ASP A 98 -10.36 -16.48 -11.37
CA ASP A 98 -11.57 -15.65 -11.40
C ASP A 98 -11.52 -14.42 -10.49
N TYR A 99 -10.39 -13.70 -10.53
CA TYR A 99 -10.15 -12.49 -9.73
C TYR A 99 -10.21 -12.79 -8.21
N LYS A 100 -9.58 -13.89 -7.80
CA LYS A 100 -9.44 -14.26 -6.39
C LYS A 100 -8.02 -14.77 -6.12
N ILE A 101 -7.55 -14.50 -4.91
CA ILE A 101 -6.34 -15.14 -4.38
C ILE A 101 -6.71 -16.41 -3.61
N ASP A 102 -6.35 -17.58 -4.15
CA ASP A 102 -6.26 -18.83 -3.40
C ASP A 102 -4.86 -18.92 -2.79
N MET A 103 -4.78 -18.74 -1.47
CA MET A 103 -3.51 -18.67 -0.76
C MET A 103 -2.74 -19.99 -0.80
N GLU A 104 -3.41 -21.14 -0.77
CA GLU A 104 -2.73 -22.43 -0.76
C GLU A 104 -2.11 -22.73 -2.12
N GLU A 105 -2.85 -22.47 -3.19
CA GLU A 105 -2.31 -22.61 -4.55
C GLU A 105 -1.23 -21.57 -4.86
N LEU A 106 -1.41 -20.30 -4.44
CA LEU A 106 -0.41 -19.25 -4.63
C LEU A 106 0.93 -19.59 -3.95
N LYS A 107 0.90 -20.16 -2.74
CA LYS A 107 2.13 -20.64 -2.06
C LYS A 107 2.85 -21.68 -2.89
N PHE A 108 2.11 -22.66 -3.39
CA PHE A 108 2.67 -23.74 -4.20
C PHE A 108 3.31 -23.17 -5.47
N GLU A 109 2.65 -22.22 -6.12
CA GLU A 109 3.20 -21.53 -7.30
C GLU A 109 4.48 -20.73 -6.99
N LEU A 110 4.48 -19.97 -5.89
CA LEU A 110 5.64 -19.16 -5.48
C LEU A 110 6.82 -20.02 -5.00
N PHE A 111 6.54 -21.16 -4.37
CA PHE A 111 7.57 -22.09 -3.94
C PHE A 111 8.27 -22.72 -5.15
N ASN A 112 7.48 -23.08 -6.17
CA ASN A 112 7.95 -23.65 -7.42
C ASN A 112 8.39 -22.61 -8.46
N LEU A 113 8.44 -21.33 -8.08
CA LEU A 113 8.98 -20.28 -8.95
C LEU A 113 10.44 -20.64 -9.27
N ASN A 114 10.76 -20.72 -10.56
CA ASN A 114 12.03 -21.27 -11.05
C ASN A 114 13.23 -20.63 -10.34
N ASN A 115 14.17 -21.45 -9.84
CA ASN A 115 15.43 -21.01 -9.20
C ASN A 115 16.14 -19.95 -10.05
N TYR A 116 16.03 -20.08 -11.38
CA TYR A 116 16.57 -19.15 -12.36
C TYR A 116 16.20 -17.67 -12.08
N TYR A 117 14.96 -17.37 -11.67
CA TYR A 117 14.56 -15.99 -11.35
C TYR A 117 15.27 -15.42 -10.12
N PHE A 118 15.53 -16.25 -9.12
CA PHE A 118 16.26 -15.82 -7.93
C PHE A 118 17.75 -15.65 -8.22
N ILE A 119 18.29 -16.50 -9.09
CA ILE A 119 19.70 -16.50 -9.49
C ILE A 119 20.00 -15.30 -10.41
N GLU A 120 19.18 -15.04 -11.43
CA GLU A 120 19.34 -13.87 -12.31
C GLU A 120 19.14 -12.55 -11.56
N CYS A 121 18.20 -12.53 -10.60
CA CYS A 121 17.96 -11.36 -9.76
C CYS A 121 18.95 -11.25 -8.58
N ALA A 122 19.93 -12.15 -8.42
CA ALA A 122 20.92 -12.09 -7.34
C ALA A 122 22.02 -11.05 -7.63
N ASN A 123 21.63 -9.77 -7.66
CA ASN A 123 22.55 -8.65 -7.82
C ASN A 123 23.33 -8.34 -6.53
N GLU A 124 24.34 -7.47 -6.59
CA GLU A 124 25.17 -7.12 -5.42
C GLU A 124 24.34 -6.60 -4.23
N GLU A 125 23.28 -5.83 -4.48
CA GLU A 125 22.36 -5.33 -3.45
C GLU A 125 21.69 -6.47 -2.67
N PHE A 126 21.22 -7.50 -3.39
CA PHE A 126 20.65 -8.71 -2.79
C PHE A 126 21.67 -9.45 -1.93
N MET A 127 22.90 -9.59 -2.42
CA MET A 127 23.97 -10.27 -1.70
C MET A 127 24.39 -9.50 -0.43
N LEU A 128 24.33 -8.17 -0.45
CA LEU A 128 24.58 -7.34 0.74
C LEU A 128 23.49 -7.50 1.81
N LYS A 129 22.21 -7.54 1.42
CA LYS A 129 21.09 -7.80 2.36
C LYS A 129 21.12 -9.21 2.95
N LEU A 130 21.81 -10.13 2.29
CA LEU A 130 22.05 -11.48 2.79
C LEU A 130 23.20 -11.55 3.80
N ASN A 131 24.20 -10.67 3.72
CA ASN A 131 25.35 -10.64 4.64
C ASN A 131 25.00 -10.24 6.09
N ASP A 132 23.78 -9.76 6.37
CA ASP A 132 23.25 -9.58 7.74
C ASP A 132 22.91 -10.93 8.42
N PHE A 133 22.81 -12.02 7.65
CA PHE A 133 22.98 -13.37 8.19
C PHE A 133 24.49 -13.59 8.25
N ASP A 134 25.07 -13.81 9.45
CA ASP A 134 26.47 -14.20 9.80
C ASP A 134 27.29 -15.04 8.76
N THR A 135 27.37 -14.60 7.51
CA THR A 135 27.80 -15.38 6.35
C THR A 135 28.31 -14.41 5.29
N ARG A 136 29.62 -14.43 5.01
CA ARG A 136 30.22 -13.59 3.97
C ARG A 136 30.16 -14.28 2.62
N TYR A 137 29.59 -13.59 1.63
CA TYR A 137 29.61 -14.04 0.24
C TYR A 137 30.99 -13.87 -0.40
N ASN A 138 31.53 -14.95 -0.97
CA ASN A 138 32.76 -14.95 -1.75
C ASN A 138 32.43 -14.94 -3.25
N SER A 139 32.64 -13.80 -3.90
CA SER A 139 32.37 -13.59 -5.31
C SER A 139 33.29 -14.37 -6.26
N TYR A 140 34.45 -14.83 -5.79
CA TYR A 140 35.40 -15.61 -6.59
C TYR A 140 35.02 -17.08 -6.70
N THR A 141 34.39 -17.63 -5.66
CA THR A 141 33.95 -19.03 -5.61
C THR A 141 32.44 -19.20 -5.80
N ASN A 142 31.70 -18.08 -5.85
CA ASN A 142 30.24 -18.06 -5.89
C ASN A 142 29.64 -18.83 -4.69
N SER A 143 30.26 -18.71 -3.50
CA SER A 143 29.93 -19.49 -2.30
C SER A 143 29.97 -18.62 -1.03
N LEU A 144 29.24 -19.01 0.02
CA LEU A 144 29.36 -18.43 1.37
C LEU A 144 30.40 -19.22 2.19
N ASP A 145 31.01 -18.62 3.22
CA ASP A 145 32.14 -19.09 4.08
C ASP A 145 32.06 -20.52 4.69
N SER A 146 31.10 -21.37 4.31
CA SER A 146 31.10 -22.82 4.52
C SER A 146 30.66 -23.49 3.23
N GLU A 147 31.41 -24.48 2.74
CA GLU A 147 31.17 -25.26 1.51
C GLU A 147 29.76 -25.91 1.40
N GLU A 148 28.91 -25.78 2.43
CA GLU A 148 27.55 -26.34 2.52
C GLU A 148 26.39 -25.38 2.16
N LYS A 149 26.60 -24.06 1.98
CA LYS A 149 25.50 -23.13 1.63
C LYS A 149 25.64 -22.58 0.21
N THR A 150 25.02 -23.30 -0.73
CA THR A 150 24.93 -22.97 -2.15
C THR A 150 23.93 -21.83 -2.42
N LEU A 151 23.99 -21.25 -3.63
CA LEU A 151 22.98 -20.30 -4.14
C LEU A 151 21.54 -20.85 -4.05
N ASP A 152 21.36 -22.17 -4.11
CA ASP A 152 20.08 -22.84 -3.87
C ASP A 152 19.58 -22.66 -2.42
N THR A 153 20.47 -22.67 -1.44
CA THR A 153 20.12 -22.45 -0.03
C THR A 153 19.63 -21.02 0.19
N ILE A 154 20.34 -20.04 -0.39
CA ILE A 154 19.96 -18.63 -0.37
C ILE A 154 18.60 -18.43 -1.03
N SER A 155 18.40 -19.00 -2.22
CA SER A 155 17.15 -18.93 -2.96
C SER A 155 15.98 -19.52 -2.17
N SER A 156 16.19 -20.64 -1.49
CA SER A 156 15.19 -21.30 -0.66
C SER A 156 14.80 -20.46 0.55
N MET A 157 15.79 -19.88 1.25
CA MET A 157 15.53 -19.00 2.40
C MET A 157 14.77 -17.73 2.00
N THR A 158 15.14 -17.10 0.88
CA THR A 158 14.45 -15.91 0.38
C THR A 158 13.02 -16.25 -0.04
N ARG A 159 12.80 -17.39 -0.72
CA ARG A 159 11.44 -17.88 -1.04
C ARG A 159 10.60 -18.04 0.21
N TYR A 160 11.13 -18.70 1.24
CA TYR A 160 10.42 -18.90 2.50
C TYR A 160 10.01 -17.56 3.14
N LYS A 161 10.91 -16.57 3.19
CA LYS A 161 10.61 -15.23 3.73
C LYS A 161 9.50 -14.52 2.95
N ILE A 162 9.56 -14.57 1.62
CA ILE A 162 8.56 -13.95 0.75
C ILE A 162 7.20 -14.62 0.94
N ILE A 163 7.16 -15.95 0.90
CA ILE A 163 5.93 -16.72 1.06
C ILE A 163 5.31 -16.45 2.43
N SER A 164 6.11 -16.53 3.50
CA SER A 164 5.64 -16.25 4.85
C SER A 164 5.12 -14.82 5.01
N TYR A 165 5.75 -13.85 4.33
CA TYR A 165 5.27 -12.47 4.34
C TYR A 165 3.92 -12.32 3.61
N ILE A 166 3.78 -12.94 2.43
CA ILE A 166 2.53 -12.93 1.65
C ILE A 166 1.41 -13.63 2.42
N GLU A 167 1.70 -14.74 3.10
CA GLU A 167 0.77 -15.46 3.98
C GLU A 167 0.18 -14.60 5.08
N ASN A 168 1.02 -13.75 5.68
CA ASN A 168 0.60 -12.85 6.74
C ASN A 168 0.04 -11.52 6.22
N THR A 169 0.02 -11.33 4.91
CA THR A 169 -0.55 -10.12 4.30
C THR A 169 -2.06 -10.32 4.11
N PRO A 170 -2.90 -9.39 4.60
CA PRO A 170 -4.34 -9.41 4.32
C PRO A 170 -4.63 -9.54 2.83
N LYS A 171 -5.57 -10.43 2.49
CA LYS A 171 -5.92 -10.76 1.10
C LYS A 171 -6.36 -9.53 0.31
N GLU A 172 -7.06 -8.60 0.95
CA GLU A 172 -7.50 -7.35 0.35
C GLU A 172 -6.28 -6.53 -0.11
N ILE A 173 -5.21 -6.47 0.67
CA ILE A 173 -3.99 -5.75 0.27
C ILE A 173 -3.37 -6.41 -0.97
N LEU A 174 -3.33 -7.74 -1.03
CA LEU A 174 -2.82 -8.47 -2.20
C LEU A 174 -3.65 -8.17 -3.45
N GLU A 175 -4.98 -8.28 -3.37
CA GLU A 175 -5.90 -8.03 -4.48
C GLU A 175 -5.85 -6.58 -4.96
N PHE A 176 -5.82 -5.62 -4.03
CA PHE A 176 -5.72 -4.21 -4.37
C PHE A 176 -4.36 -3.84 -4.93
N ALA A 177 -3.25 -4.39 -4.41
CA ALA A 177 -1.91 -4.10 -4.91
C ALA A 177 -1.77 -4.36 -6.41
N LEU A 178 -2.45 -5.39 -6.94
CA LEU A 178 -2.44 -5.75 -8.36
C LEU A 178 -3.02 -4.66 -9.28
N ASN A 179 -3.91 -3.82 -8.77
CA ASN A 179 -4.51 -2.72 -9.51
C ASN A 179 -3.59 -1.48 -9.60
N PHE A 180 -2.49 -1.45 -8.82
CA PHE A 180 -1.51 -0.36 -8.79
C PHE A 180 -0.15 -0.77 -9.38
N ILE A 181 -0.03 -1.97 -9.94
CA ILE A 181 1.17 -2.54 -10.59
C ILE A 181 0.95 -2.64 -12.10
#